data_AF-A0A817GSK2-F1
#
_entry.id   AF-A0A817GSK2-F1
#
_cell.length_a   1.000
_cell.length_b   1.000
_cell.length_c   1.000
_cell.angle_alpha   90.00
_cell.angle_beta   90.00
_cell.angle_gamma   90.00
#
_symmetry.space_group_name_H-M   'P 1'
#
loop_
_entity.id
_entity.type
_entity.pdbx_description
1 polymer ?
#
loop_
_entity_poly.entity_id
_entity_poly.type
_entity_poly.pdbx_seq_one_letter_code
_entity_poly.pdbx_strand_id
1 'polypeptide(L)'
;MNDRDDFAELVGSARYVTKSPTFYFYGRIRYGTKGEKVEERFLCMDAVRVYICSVKIPVKIESQFNILSIKSIERSSDSHVIIETDVKQTHSLYGLHDKASLQPFLIILIRTIRTVFPHRLQAIVDIRPENEYDRLLRLSNEYFEDKSSDVHVCGGFSVRYECACDFYQTQCYRSVQNLVDTVFAHRVSREFTFHEFESLNPKDWLPIIGALRHNEWFTKLTVENIKLSSESIEELCIVFRLNKTIQHLRLVNCGLKQDFSTRFAHYLPITNIENFDLSNNAIEDKGLNALSTILQQRKLPLRSFNLQSCSISHKSLSNFNTALVNNNCILKSHTILNLSGTRIKEENVNYILH
;
A
#
# COMPACT_ATOMS: atom_id res chain seq x y z
N MET A 1 -40.48 25.90 -0.03
CA MET A 1 -39.13 25.73 0.52
C MET A 1 -38.17 25.77 -0.65
N ASN A 2 -37.13 26.61 -0.59
CA ASN A 2 -36.22 26.81 -1.70
C ASN A 2 -35.33 25.57 -1.86
N ASP A 3 -35.14 25.06 -3.08
CA ASP A 3 -34.23 23.94 -3.40
C ASP A 3 -32.81 24.11 -2.82
N ARG A 4 -32.37 25.37 -2.58
CA ARG A 4 -31.08 25.68 -1.95
C ARG A 4 -31.02 25.34 -0.47
N ASP A 5 -32.09 25.58 0.27
CA ASP A 5 -32.15 25.31 1.71
C ASP A 5 -32.17 23.79 1.94
N ASP A 6 -32.98 23.07 1.16
CA ASP A 6 -33.04 21.61 1.17
C ASP A 6 -31.69 20.96 0.81
N PHE A 7 -30.92 21.56 -0.11
CA PHE A 7 -29.59 21.06 -0.47
C PHE A 7 -28.55 21.32 0.63
N ALA A 8 -28.61 22.48 1.30
CA ALA A 8 -27.73 22.77 2.43
C ALA A 8 -27.99 21.84 3.62
N GLU A 9 -29.27 21.53 3.90
CA GLU A 9 -29.64 20.55 4.92
C GLU A 9 -29.17 19.14 4.57
N LEU A 10 -29.26 18.74 3.29
CA LEU A 10 -28.76 17.46 2.81
C LEU A 10 -27.24 17.34 3.04
N VAL A 11 -26.47 18.39 2.72
CA VAL A 11 -25.02 18.44 2.97
C VAL A 11 -24.73 18.35 4.47
N GLY A 12 -25.46 19.10 5.31
CA GLY A 12 -25.31 19.06 6.76
C GLY A 12 -25.58 17.67 7.35
N SER A 13 -26.68 17.04 6.91
CA SER A 13 -27.05 15.68 7.32
C SER A 13 -26.02 14.65 6.87
N ALA A 14 -25.50 14.76 5.63
CA ALA A 14 -24.46 13.88 5.12
C ALA A 14 -23.16 14.01 5.95
N ARG A 15 -22.68 15.23 6.24
CA ARG A 15 -21.49 15.45 7.08
C ARG A 15 -21.63 14.83 8.47
N TYR A 16 -22.82 14.93 9.07
CA TYR A 16 -23.11 14.33 10.37
C TYR A 16 -22.99 12.80 10.32
N VAL A 17 -23.60 12.16 9.32
CA VAL A 17 -23.65 10.70 9.22
C VAL A 17 -22.31 10.10 8.78
N THR A 18 -21.59 10.76 7.86
CA THR A 18 -20.24 10.33 7.44
C THR A 18 -19.16 10.68 8.46
N LYS A 19 -19.47 11.54 9.44
CA LYS A 19 -18.51 12.15 10.36
C LYS A 19 -17.39 12.89 9.64
N SER A 20 -17.66 13.36 8.43
CA SER A 20 -16.69 14.04 7.58
C SER A 20 -16.89 15.55 7.70
N PRO A 21 -15.90 16.31 8.20
CA PRO A 21 -16.05 17.75 8.39
C PRO A 21 -16.05 18.50 7.06
N THR A 22 -15.37 17.98 6.04
CA THR A 22 -15.20 18.62 4.74
C THR A 22 -15.38 17.61 3.63
N PHE A 23 -16.17 17.99 2.62
CA PHE A 23 -16.27 17.25 1.36
C PHE A 23 -15.54 18.04 0.28
N TYR A 24 -14.71 17.35 -0.51
CA TYR A 24 -14.07 17.89 -1.70
C TYR A 24 -15.02 17.89 -2.90
N PHE A 25 -15.97 16.97 -2.92
CA PHE A 25 -17.05 16.96 -3.90
C PHE A 25 -18.36 16.57 -3.23
N TYR A 26 -19.46 17.19 -3.63
CA TYR A 26 -20.80 16.71 -3.31
C TYR A 26 -21.82 17.17 -4.36
N GLY A 27 -22.82 16.34 -4.63
CA GLY A 27 -23.84 16.63 -5.62
C GLY A 27 -24.86 15.51 -5.74
N ARG A 28 -26.05 15.85 -6.24
CA ARG A 28 -27.03 14.83 -6.62
C ARG A 28 -26.61 14.20 -7.94
N ILE A 29 -26.75 12.88 -8.02
CA ILE A 29 -26.43 12.06 -9.20
C ILE A 29 -27.50 10.99 -9.34
N ARG A 30 -27.46 10.24 -10.43
CA ARG A 30 -28.15 8.96 -10.54
C ARG A 30 -27.13 7.84 -10.32
N TYR A 31 -27.49 6.81 -9.56
CA TYR A 31 -26.58 5.74 -9.16
C TYR A 31 -27.27 4.39 -9.23
N GLY A 32 -26.52 3.36 -9.61
CA GLY A 32 -26.90 1.96 -9.45
C GLY A 32 -25.68 1.06 -9.35
N THR A 33 -25.86 -0.14 -8.78
CA THR A 33 -24.89 -1.23 -8.91
C THR A 33 -25.37 -2.25 -9.95
N LYS A 34 -24.51 -3.21 -10.30
CA LYS A 34 -24.81 -4.22 -11.31
C LYS A 34 -26.09 -5.00 -10.98
N GLY A 35 -27.12 -4.81 -11.81
CA GLY A 35 -28.42 -5.48 -11.68
C GLY A 35 -29.44 -4.72 -10.82
N GLU A 36 -29.07 -3.57 -10.25
CA GLU A 36 -29.98 -2.71 -9.50
C GLU A 36 -30.58 -1.59 -10.35
N LYS A 37 -31.73 -1.08 -9.90
CA LYS A 37 -32.38 0.07 -10.52
C LYS A 37 -31.55 1.33 -10.27
N VAL A 38 -31.35 2.10 -11.33
CA VAL A 38 -30.67 3.41 -11.24
C VAL A 38 -31.62 4.46 -10.67
N GLU A 39 -31.26 5.01 -9.52
CA GLU A 39 -32.07 6.00 -8.79
C GLU A 39 -31.28 7.25 -8.42
N GLU A 40 -31.97 8.34 -8.10
CA GLU A 40 -31.33 9.57 -7.63
C GLU A 40 -30.73 9.37 -6.23
N ARG A 41 -29.47 9.79 -6.08
CA ARG A 41 -28.68 9.69 -4.86
C ARG A 41 -27.84 10.94 -4.65
N PHE A 42 -27.38 11.12 -3.42
CA PHE A 42 -26.43 12.15 -3.06
C PHE A 42 -25.03 11.55 -3.01
N LEU A 43 -24.18 11.96 -3.94
CA LEU A 43 -22.76 11.61 -3.97
C LEU A 43 -22.01 12.65 -3.14
N CYS A 44 -21.18 12.21 -2.20
CA CYS A 44 -20.22 13.08 -1.53
C CYS A 44 -18.89 12.35 -1.34
N MET A 45 -17.80 13.10 -1.30
CA MET A 45 -16.45 12.57 -1.22
C MET A 45 -15.59 13.45 -0.32
N ASP A 46 -14.85 12.82 0.58
CA ASP A 46 -13.81 13.46 1.37
C ASP A 46 -12.41 13.04 0.90
N ALA A 47 -11.38 13.26 1.73
CA ALA A 47 -10.00 12.96 1.37
C ALA A 47 -9.70 11.46 1.22
N VAL A 48 -10.53 10.57 1.77
CA VAL A 48 -10.24 9.13 1.87
C VAL A 48 -11.35 8.25 1.29
N ARG A 49 -12.59 8.75 1.20
CA ARG A 49 -13.76 7.93 0.89
C ARG A 49 -14.79 8.64 0.02
N VAL A 50 -15.43 7.85 -0.83
CA VAL A 50 -16.62 8.21 -1.61
C VAL A 50 -17.84 7.59 -0.94
N TYR A 51 -18.89 8.39 -0.76
CA TYR A 51 -20.16 7.97 -0.16
C TYR A 51 -21.30 8.20 -1.14
N ILE A 52 -22.17 7.20 -1.22
CA ILE A 52 -23.46 7.26 -1.91
C ILE A 52 -24.56 7.23 -0.86
N CYS A 53 -25.32 8.30 -0.82
CA CYS A 53 -26.28 8.60 0.21
C CYS A 53 -27.70 8.72 -0.34
N SER A 54 -28.69 8.42 0.49
CA SER A 54 -30.10 8.71 0.18
C SER A 54 -30.32 10.22 0.05
N VAL A 55 -31.24 10.65 -0.83
CA VAL A 55 -31.64 12.06 -0.94
C VAL A 55 -32.67 12.50 0.12
N LYS A 56 -33.17 11.57 0.94
CA LYS A 56 -34.10 11.86 2.05
C LYS A 56 -33.32 12.25 3.31
N ILE A 57 -33.82 13.25 4.03
CA ILE A 57 -33.30 13.67 5.35
C ILE A 57 -34.10 12.92 6.45
N PRO A 58 -33.44 12.33 7.47
CA PRO A 58 -31.99 12.23 7.63
C PRO A 58 -31.36 11.30 6.59
N VAL A 59 -30.21 11.72 6.09
CA VAL A 59 -29.44 10.98 5.08
C VAL A 59 -29.03 9.62 5.63
N LYS A 60 -29.07 8.59 4.79
CA LYS A 60 -28.50 7.26 5.05
C LYS A 60 -27.39 6.98 4.06
N ILE A 61 -26.29 6.40 4.53
CA ILE A 61 -25.25 5.85 3.66
C ILE A 61 -25.77 4.53 3.10
N GLU A 62 -25.95 4.47 1.78
CA GLU A 62 -26.42 3.27 1.08
C GLU A 62 -25.24 2.48 0.51
N SER A 63 -24.18 3.17 0.11
CA SER A 63 -22.95 2.56 -0.39
C SER A 63 -21.77 3.49 -0.13
N GLN A 64 -20.58 2.92 0.03
CA GLN A 64 -19.36 3.68 0.26
C GLN A 64 -18.13 2.85 -0.10
N PHE A 65 -17.06 3.51 -0.52
CA PHE A 65 -15.80 2.85 -0.80
C PHE A 65 -14.62 3.80 -0.58
N ASN A 66 -13.53 3.24 -0.07
CA ASN A 66 -12.29 3.97 0.16
C ASN A 66 -11.53 4.14 -1.17
N ILE A 67 -10.83 5.25 -1.35
CA ILE A 67 -10.06 5.52 -2.58
C ILE A 67 -8.98 4.46 -2.88
N LEU A 68 -8.45 3.79 -1.85
CA LEU A 68 -7.49 2.68 -1.97
C LEU A 68 -8.12 1.40 -2.55
N SER A 69 -9.44 1.23 -2.46
CA SER A 69 -10.14 0.07 -3.01
C SER A 69 -10.38 0.19 -4.52
N ILE A 70 -10.25 1.39 -5.11
CA ILE A 70 -10.52 1.61 -6.53
C ILE A 70 -9.51 0.83 -7.39
N LYS A 71 -10.03 0.06 -8.35
CA LYS A 71 -9.25 -0.73 -9.31
C LYS A 71 -9.35 -0.19 -10.72
N SER A 72 -10.55 0.22 -11.14
CA SER A 72 -10.73 0.83 -12.45
C SER A 72 -11.71 1.99 -12.40
N ILE A 73 -11.49 2.96 -13.29
CA ILE A 73 -12.40 4.06 -13.57
C ILE A 73 -12.63 4.05 -15.07
N GLU A 74 -13.85 3.76 -15.50
CA GLU A 74 -14.24 3.74 -16.91
C GLU A 74 -15.22 4.87 -17.19
N ARG A 75 -14.86 5.78 -18.09
CA ARG A 75 -15.75 6.82 -18.58
C ARG A 75 -16.46 6.35 -19.85
N SER A 76 -17.70 5.91 -19.68
CA SER A 76 -18.56 5.46 -20.79
C SER A 76 -19.13 6.65 -21.59
N SER A 77 -19.43 7.77 -20.92
CA SER A 77 -19.81 9.04 -21.56
C SER A 77 -19.48 10.22 -20.63
N ASP A 78 -19.72 11.47 -21.06
CA ASP A 78 -19.53 12.64 -20.19
C ASP A 78 -20.41 12.64 -18.94
N SER A 79 -21.54 11.93 -18.99
CA SER A 79 -22.53 11.80 -17.92
C SER A 79 -22.60 10.38 -17.35
N HIS A 80 -21.70 9.47 -17.71
CA HIS A 80 -21.69 8.09 -17.19
C HIS A 80 -20.27 7.61 -16.89
N VAL A 81 -20.02 7.32 -15.62
CA VAL A 81 -18.75 6.83 -15.08
C VAL A 81 -19.00 5.54 -14.32
N ILE A 82 -18.16 4.53 -14.56
CA ILE A 82 -18.17 3.25 -13.87
C ILE A 82 -16.91 3.16 -13.03
N ILE A 83 -17.06 2.84 -11.74
CA ILE A 83 -15.95 2.62 -10.82
C ILE A 83 -16.01 1.18 -10.33
N GLU A 84 -14.91 0.44 -10.44
CA GLU A 84 -14.77 -0.91 -9.90
C GLU A 84 -13.83 -0.91 -8.70
N THR A 85 -14.21 -1.61 -7.64
CA THR A 85 -13.43 -1.74 -6.41
C THR A 85 -12.85 -3.15 -6.22
N ASP A 86 -11.97 -3.34 -5.24
CA ASP A 86 -11.30 -4.60 -4.91
C ASP A 86 -12.24 -5.76 -4.54
N VAL A 87 -13.42 -5.45 -4.00
CA VAL A 87 -14.52 -6.42 -3.75
C VAL A 87 -15.31 -6.78 -5.02
N LYS A 88 -14.82 -6.40 -6.21
CA LYS A 88 -15.51 -6.55 -7.52
C LYS A 88 -16.91 -5.91 -7.53
N GLN A 89 -17.14 -4.92 -6.67
CA GLN A 89 -18.36 -4.12 -6.73
C GLN A 89 -18.19 -3.08 -7.83
N THR A 90 -19.21 -3.02 -8.70
CA THR A 90 -19.27 -2.05 -9.81
C THR A 90 -20.26 -0.96 -9.45
N HIS A 91 -19.79 0.28 -9.43
CA HIS A 91 -20.56 1.49 -9.13
C HIS A 91 -20.79 2.26 -10.43
N SER A 92 -22.03 2.29 -10.91
CA SER A 92 -22.40 3.07 -12.11
C SER A 92 -22.98 4.41 -11.67
N LEU A 93 -22.24 5.49 -11.98
CA LEU A 93 -22.56 6.86 -11.65
C LEU A 93 -23.03 7.57 -12.93
N TYR A 94 -24.18 8.23 -12.84
CA TYR A 94 -24.79 8.96 -13.93
C TYR A 94 -25.05 10.41 -13.53
N GLY A 95 -24.90 11.35 -14.47
CA GLY A 95 -25.40 12.71 -14.32
C GLY A 95 -26.91 12.71 -14.04
N LEU A 96 -27.43 13.75 -13.38
CA LEU A 96 -28.87 13.88 -13.10
C LEU A 96 -29.73 13.87 -14.38
N HIS A 97 -29.17 14.40 -15.46
CA HIS A 97 -29.73 14.40 -16.80
C HIS A 97 -28.58 14.13 -17.79
N ASP A 98 -28.90 13.76 -19.03
CA ASP A 98 -27.91 13.27 -20.00
C ASP A 98 -26.77 14.25 -20.30
N LYS A 99 -27.01 15.56 -20.13
CA LYS A 99 -26.00 16.63 -20.30
C LYS A 99 -25.22 16.99 -19.03
N ALA A 100 -25.60 16.46 -17.86
CA ALA A 100 -24.92 16.77 -16.60
C ALA A 100 -23.59 16.01 -16.54
N SER A 101 -22.49 16.75 -16.70
CA SER A 101 -21.15 16.15 -16.73
C SER A 101 -20.68 15.71 -15.35
N LEU A 102 -20.09 14.50 -15.27
CA LEU A 102 -19.38 14.00 -14.09
C LEU A 102 -17.89 14.38 -14.09
N GLN A 103 -17.44 15.19 -15.05
CA GLN A 103 -16.05 15.63 -15.15
C GLN A 103 -15.52 16.33 -13.87
N PRO A 104 -16.26 17.24 -13.21
CA PRO A 104 -15.76 17.86 -11.98
C PRO A 104 -15.46 16.83 -10.88
N PHE A 105 -16.34 15.83 -10.73
CA PHE A 105 -16.12 14.72 -9.80
C PHE A 105 -14.84 13.94 -10.16
N LEU A 106 -14.67 13.56 -11.43
CA LEU A 106 -13.48 12.85 -11.88
C LEU A 106 -12.19 13.64 -11.64
N ILE A 107 -12.19 14.95 -11.91
CA ILE A 107 -11.03 15.82 -11.67
C ILE A 107 -10.62 15.80 -10.20
N ILE A 108 -11.59 15.92 -9.29
CA ILE A 108 -11.35 15.95 -7.84
C ILE A 108 -10.96 14.55 -7.34
N LEU A 109 -11.59 13.49 -7.84
CA LEU A 109 -11.24 12.10 -7.51
C LEU A 109 -9.79 11.79 -7.93
N ILE A 110 -9.40 12.16 -9.15
CA ILE A 110 -8.03 11.97 -9.65
C ILE A 110 -7.03 12.79 -8.84
N ARG A 111 -7.35 14.04 -8.49
CA ARG A 111 -6.49 14.83 -7.59
C ARG A 111 -6.30 14.13 -6.24
N THR A 112 -7.38 13.62 -5.66
CA THR A 112 -7.38 12.94 -4.35
C THR A 112 -6.58 11.64 -4.40
N ILE A 113 -6.72 10.83 -5.46
CA ILE A 113 -5.89 9.62 -5.60
C ILE A 113 -4.42 10.02 -5.79
N ARG A 114 -4.13 11.11 -6.51
CA ARG A 114 -2.75 11.61 -6.70
C ARG A 114 -2.12 12.18 -5.44
N THR A 115 -2.86 12.77 -4.51
CA THR A 115 -2.29 13.16 -3.20
C THR A 115 -1.80 11.94 -2.42
N VAL A 116 -2.44 10.78 -2.62
CA VAL A 116 -2.01 9.51 -2.02
C VAL A 116 -0.91 8.84 -2.85
N PHE A 117 -0.99 8.92 -4.18
CA PHE A 117 -0.08 8.25 -5.13
C PHE A 117 0.43 9.19 -6.23
N PRO A 118 1.35 10.13 -5.92
CA PRO A 118 1.71 11.21 -6.85
C PRO A 118 2.27 10.73 -8.20
N HIS A 119 3.03 9.62 -8.19
CA HIS A 119 3.77 9.11 -9.35
C HIS A 119 3.29 7.73 -9.84
N ARG A 120 2.24 7.16 -9.21
CA ARG A 120 1.85 5.75 -9.46
C ARG A 120 0.38 5.53 -9.78
N LEU A 121 -0.38 6.59 -10.06
CA LEU A 121 -1.81 6.48 -10.37
C LEU A 121 -2.11 5.41 -11.43
N GLN A 122 -1.44 5.47 -12.60
CA GLN A 122 -1.66 4.52 -13.71
C GLN A 122 -1.29 3.06 -13.36
N ALA A 123 -0.39 2.86 -12.38
CA ALA A 123 0.00 1.52 -11.94
C ALA A 123 -0.97 0.94 -10.90
N ILE A 124 -1.87 1.76 -10.34
CA ILE A 124 -2.76 1.40 -9.23
C ILE A 124 -4.22 1.35 -9.70
N VAL A 125 -4.61 2.28 -10.58
CA VAL A 125 -5.97 2.41 -11.10
C VAL A 125 -5.94 2.35 -12.62
N ASP A 126 -6.68 1.38 -13.18
CA ASP A 126 -6.90 1.26 -14.61
C ASP A 126 -7.94 2.30 -15.07
N ILE A 127 -7.50 3.30 -15.84
CA ILE A 127 -8.37 4.39 -16.31
C ILE A 127 -8.68 4.18 -17.79
N ARG A 128 -9.97 4.06 -18.09
CA ARG A 128 -10.49 3.71 -19.42
C ARG A 128 -11.46 4.78 -19.95
N PRO A 129 -11.46 5.05 -21.27
CA PRO A 129 -10.50 4.60 -22.28
C PRO A 129 -9.09 5.17 -22.04
N GLU A 130 -8.06 4.60 -22.67
CA GLU A 130 -6.64 4.89 -22.40
C GLU A 130 -6.28 6.39 -22.51
N ASN A 131 -6.94 7.12 -23.41
CA ASN A 131 -6.76 8.56 -23.59
C ASN A 131 -7.37 9.43 -22.46
N GLU A 132 -8.23 8.88 -21.60
CA GLU A 132 -8.80 9.62 -20.47
C GLU A 132 -7.78 9.90 -19.37
N TYR A 133 -6.76 9.04 -19.22
CA TYR A 133 -5.73 9.23 -18.20
C TYR A 133 -5.05 10.60 -18.34
N ASP A 134 -4.44 10.86 -19.51
CA ASP A 134 -3.71 12.10 -19.77
C ASP A 134 -4.63 13.32 -19.75
N ARG A 135 -5.87 13.15 -20.21
CA ARG A 135 -6.88 14.22 -20.20
C ARG A 135 -7.24 14.62 -18.78
N LEU A 136 -7.62 13.66 -17.92
CA LEU A 136 -7.99 13.93 -16.53
C LEU A 136 -6.80 14.48 -15.74
N LEU A 137 -5.58 14.01 -16.04
CA LEU A 137 -4.36 14.52 -15.44
C LEU A 137 -4.15 16.01 -15.76
N ARG A 138 -4.28 16.40 -17.04
CA ARG A 138 -4.18 17.80 -17.49
C ARG A 138 -5.26 18.67 -16.83
N LEU A 139 -6.52 18.25 -16.92
CA LEU A 139 -7.65 18.97 -16.34
C LEU A 139 -7.50 19.14 -14.82
N SER A 140 -6.99 18.12 -14.13
CA SER A 140 -6.71 18.19 -12.70
C SER A 140 -5.63 19.22 -12.37
N ASN A 141 -4.54 19.27 -13.13
CA ASN A 141 -3.49 20.27 -12.91
C ASN A 141 -4.00 21.70 -13.19
N GLU A 142 -4.78 21.88 -14.26
CA GLU A 142 -5.38 23.17 -14.62
C GLU A 142 -6.36 23.67 -13.55
N TYR A 143 -7.19 22.77 -13.01
CA TYR A 143 -8.21 23.11 -12.02
C TYR A 143 -7.65 23.55 -10.66
N PHE A 144 -6.49 23.01 -10.25
CA PHE A 144 -5.90 23.25 -8.93
C PHE A 144 -4.70 24.23 -8.93
N GLU A 145 -4.41 24.93 -10.03
CA GLU A 145 -3.33 25.95 -10.16
C GLU A 145 -1.95 25.54 -9.58
N ASP A 146 -1.55 24.27 -9.70
CA ASP A 146 -0.45 23.76 -8.89
C ASP A 146 0.95 24.15 -9.44
N LYS A 147 1.61 25.11 -8.77
CA LYS A 147 3.04 25.46 -8.95
C LYS A 147 3.96 24.79 -7.93
N SER A 148 3.41 24.09 -6.93
CA SER A 148 4.21 23.29 -6.02
C SER A 148 4.17 21.84 -6.46
N SER A 149 5.32 21.24 -6.74
CA SER A 149 5.44 19.79 -6.56
C SER A 149 4.90 19.50 -5.16
N ASP A 150 3.89 18.64 -5.03
CA ASP A 150 3.40 18.09 -3.75
C ASP A 150 4.59 17.41 -3.03
N VAL A 151 5.51 18.19 -2.43
CA VAL A 151 6.66 17.67 -1.68
C VAL A 151 6.13 17.24 -0.34
N HIS A 152 5.48 16.08 -0.34
CA HIS A 152 5.08 15.47 0.90
C HIS A 152 6.32 14.89 1.59
N VAL A 153 6.46 15.25 2.87
CA VAL A 153 7.50 14.73 3.74
C VAL A 153 7.42 13.19 3.77
N CYS A 154 8.58 12.55 3.83
CA CYS A 154 8.69 11.09 3.80
C CYS A 154 7.92 10.43 2.63
N GLY A 155 7.85 11.12 1.48
CA GLY A 155 7.17 10.66 0.29
C GLY A 155 5.65 10.59 0.41
N GLY A 156 5.03 11.29 1.38
CA GLY A 156 3.58 11.27 1.60
C GLY A 156 3.11 10.12 2.48
N PHE A 157 3.95 9.69 3.42
CA PHE A 157 3.58 8.61 4.36
C PHE A 157 2.30 8.95 5.14
N SER A 158 2.22 10.14 5.75
CA SER A 158 1.09 10.53 6.62
C SER A 158 -0.27 10.51 5.92
N VAL A 159 -0.31 10.93 4.66
CA VAL A 159 -1.55 10.90 3.83
C VAL A 159 -1.95 9.44 3.55
N ARG A 160 -0.99 8.58 3.19
CA ARG A 160 -1.26 7.15 2.96
C ARG A 160 -1.67 6.43 4.24
N TYR A 161 -1.05 6.76 5.35
CA TYR A 161 -1.37 6.21 6.66
C TYR A 161 -2.80 6.55 7.06
N GLU A 162 -3.24 7.79 6.89
CA GLU A 162 -4.62 8.19 7.15
C GLU A 162 -5.61 7.42 6.26
N CYS A 163 -5.32 7.33 4.95
CA CYS A 163 -6.14 6.53 4.02
C CYS A 163 -6.18 5.05 4.41
N ALA A 164 -5.04 4.49 4.85
CA ALA A 164 -4.92 3.10 5.27
C ALA A 164 -5.66 2.85 6.60
N CYS A 165 -5.64 3.79 7.53
CA CYS A 165 -6.41 3.70 8.77
C CYS A 165 -7.91 3.58 8.48
N ASP A 166 -8.44 4.41 7.59
CA ASP A 166 -9.84 4.29 7.13
C ASP A 166 -10.08 2.96 6.41
N PHE A 167 -9.18 2.56 5.50
CA PHE A 167 -9.32 1.30 4.76
C PHE A 167 -9.37 0.08 5.68
N TYR A 168 -8.48 0.00 6.68
CA TYR A 168 -8.44 -1.09 7.66
C TYR A 168 -9.39 -0.90 8.84
N GLN A 169 -10.17 0.18 8.89
CA GLN A 169 -11.09 0.50 9.99
C GLN A 169 -10.38 0.54 11.36
N THR A 170 -9.23 1.22 11.40
CA THR A 170 -8.40 1.41 12.59
C THR A 170 -8.33 2.88 12.97
N GLN A 171 -7.92 3.17 14.21
CA GLN A 171 -7.75 4.54 14.67
C GLN A 171 -6.57 5.20 13.95
N CYS A 172 -6.80 6.38 13.37
CA CYS A 172 -5.71 7.23 12.88
C CYS A 172 -5.11 8.01 14.05
N TYR A 173 -3.80 7.83 14.27
CA TYR A 173 -3.07 8.53 15.34
C TYR A 173 -2.26 9.69 14.76
N ARG A 174 -2.61 10.91 15.18
CA ARG A 174 -1.83 12.11 14.80
C ARG A 174 -0.39 12.06 15.32
N SER A 175 -0.13 11.33 16.41
CA SER A 175 1.22 11.09 16.92
C SER A 175 2.09 10.32 15.92
N VAL A 176 1.53 9.35 15.19
CA VAL A 176 2.24 8.61 14.12
C VAL A 176 2.60 9.55 12.97
N GLN A 177 1.64 10.36 12.50
CA GLN A 177 1.88 11.34 11.43
C GLN A 177 2.94 12.35 11.85
N ASN A 178 2.80 12.95 13.04
CA ASN A 178 3.77 13.91 13.57
C ASN A 178 5.16 13.30 13.70
N LEU A 179 5.27 12.08 14.22
CA LEU A 179 6.55 11.38 14.37
C LEU A 179 7.23 11.17 13.01
N VAL A 180 6.47 10.80 11.98
CA VAL A 180 7.02 10.61 10.63
C VAL A 180 7.39 11.94 9.98
N ASP A 181 6.51 12.92 10.02
CA ASP A 181 6.69 14.23 9.37
C ASP A 181 7.74 15.10 10.07
N THR A 182 8.14 14.76 11.30
CA THR A 182 9.19 15.46 12.03
C THR A 182 10.44 14.60 12.20
N VAL A 183 10.40 13.50 12.95
CA VAL A 183 11.60 12.75 13.30
C VAL A 183 12.13 11.97 12.10
N PHE A 184 11.30 11.20 11.41
CA PHE A 184 11.76 10.41 10.26
C PHE A 184 12.17 11.30 9.07
N ALA A 185 11.48 12.42 8.87
CA ALA A 185 11.78 13.41 7.85
C ALA A 185 13.23 13.91 7.88
N HIS A 186 13.78 14.11 9.09
CA HIS A 186 15.12 14.62 9.30
C HIS A 186 16.19 13.51 9.38
N ARG A 187 15.81 12.23 9.32
CA ARG A 187 16.76 11.11 9.32
C ARG A 187 17.37 10.91 7.95
N VAL A 188 18.68 11.13 7.85
CA VAL A 188 19.47 10.90 6.63
C VAL A 188 19.42 9.43 6.18
N SER A 189 19.27 8.48 7.11
CA SER A 189 19.27 7.04 6.81
C SER A 189 18.10 6.57 5.95
N ARG A 190 16.99 7.34 5.91
CA ARG A 190 15.71 6.94 5.29
C ARG A 190 15.23 5.56 5.73
N GLU A 191 15.47 5.26 7.01
CA GLU A 191 15.05 4.03 7.65
C GLU A 191 13.72 4.21 8.36
N PHE A 192 12.76 3.33 8.02
CA PHE A 192 11.52 3.17 8.74
C PHE A 192 11.68 2.05 9.78
N THR A 193 11.77 2.40 11.06
CA THR A 193 11.93 1.44 12.15
C THR A 193 10.66 1.33 12.97
N PHE A 194 10.24 0.10 13.27
CA PHE A 194 9.02 -0.16 14.03
C PHE A 194 9.16 0.04 15.54
N HIS A 195 10.39 0.19 16.04
CA HIS A 195 10.64 0.44 17.46
C HIS A 195 9.90 1.69 17.97
N GLU A 196 9.74 2.71 17.13
CA GLU A 196 9.02 3.95 17.48
C GLU A 196 7.51 3.76 17.65
N PHE A 197 6.97 2.60 17.24
CA PHE A 197 5.55 2.27 17.25
C PHE A 197 5.22 1.09 18.18
N GLU A 198 6.18 0.60 18.97
CA GLU A 198 6.00 -0.55 19.88
C GLU A 198 4.92 -0.35 20.93
N SER A 199 4.66 0.90 21.32
CA SER A 199 3.61 1.24 22.29
C SER A 199 2.19 1.15 21.73
N LEU A 200 2.04 1.03 20.40
CA LEU A 200 0.74 0.91 19.76
C LEU A 200 0.20 -0.52 19.88
N ASN A 201 -1.11 -0.67 19.72
CA ASN A 201 -1.72 -2.00 19.64
C ASN A 201 -1.26 -2.70 18.35
N PRO A 202 -0.91 -4.00 18.36
CA PRO A 202 -0.48 -4.73 17.17
C PRO A 202 -1.40 -4.60 15.95
N LYS A 203 -2.71 -4.46 16.14
CA LYS A 203 -3.66 -4.25 15.03
C LYS A 203 -3.44 -2.91 14.30
N ASP A 204 -2.93 -1.90 15.00
CA ASP A 204 -2.72 -0.55 14.49
C ASP A 204 -1.41 -0.45 13.69
N TRP A 205 -0.58 -1.50 13.67
CA TRP A 205 0.57 -1.60 12.78
C TRP A 205 0.18 -1.90 11.34
N LEU A 206 -0.97 -2.55 11.12
CA LEU A 206 -1.45 -2.88 9.77
C LEU A 206 -1.53 -1.67 8.83
N PRO A 207 -2.18 -0.54 9.19
CA PRO A 207 -2.18 0.67 8.35
C PRO A 207 -0.79 1.32 8.20
N ILE A 208 0.10 1.18 9.19
CA ILE A 208 1.48 1.69 9.12
C ILE A 208 2.26 0.92 8.04
N ILE A 209 2.16 -0.42 8.04
CA ILE A 209 2.76 -1.26 7.00
C ILE A 209 2.11 -0.94 5.64
N GLY A 210 0.79 -0.79 5.58
CA GLY A 210 0.08 -0.50 4.33
C GLY A 210 0.45 0.83 3.69
N ALA A 211 0.78 1.84 4.49
CA ALA A 211 1.30 3.12 4.00
C ALA A 211 2.64 2.98 3.26
N LEU A 212 3.39 1.89 3.47
CA LEU A 212 4.66 1.62 2.80
C LEU A 212 4.51 0.99 1.40
N ARG A 213 3.33 0.48 1.01
CA ARG A 213 3.11 -0.24 -0.26
C ARG A 213 3.66 0.49 -1.49
N HIS A 214 3.42 1.79 -1.56
CA HIS A 214 3.85 2.67 -2.66
C HIS A 214 4.70 3.84 -2.15
N ASN A 215 5.30 3.71 -0.97
CA ASN A 215 6.16 4.75 -0.43
C ASN A 215 7.48 4.79 -1.22
N GLU A 216 7.84 5.98 -1.70
CA GLU A 216 9.02 6.21 -2.54
C GLU A 216 10.18 6.89 -1.79
N TRP A 217 10.07 7.02 -0.46
CA TRP A 217 11.05 7.69 0.38
C TRP A 217 11.93 6.74 1.18
N PHE A 218 11.33 5.79 1.89
CA PHE A 218 12.05 4.88 2.78
C PHE A 218 12.79 3.80 1.99
N THR A 219 14.11 3.75 2.16
CA THR A 219 14.98 2.76 1.53
C THR A 219 15.33 1.62 2.48
N LYS A 220 15.06 1.77 3.78
CA LYS A 220 15.26 0.73 4.79
C LYS A 220 13.99 0.50 5.60
N LEU A 221 13.67 -0.76 5.86
CA LEU A 221 12.58 -1.16 6.74
C LEU A 221 13.13 -2.11 7.82
N THR A 222 12.95 -1.72 9.08
CA THR A 222 13.44 -2.45 10.24
C THR A 222 12.30 -2.75 11.21
N VAL A 223 12.10 -4.03 11.50
CA VAL A 223 11.18 -4.56 12.50
C VAL A 223 11.96 -5.58 13.30
N GLU A 224 12.08 -5.37 14.61
CA GLU A 224 12.89 -6.22 15.48
C GLU A 224 12.15 -6.52 16.77
N ASN A 225 12.16 -7.78 17.22
CA ASN A 225 11.57 -8.21 18.48
C ASN A 225 10.06 -7.92 18.62
N ILE A 226 9.37 -7.78 17.49
CA ILE A 226 7.93 -7.52 17.42
C ILE A 226 7.26 -8.69 16.71
N LYS A 227 6.42 -9.44 17.43
CA LYS A 227 5.65 -10.53 16.84
C LYS A 227 4.51 -9.97 15.97
N LEU A 228 4.68 -10.07 14.65
CA LEU A 228 3.69 -9.61 13.68
C LEU A 228 2.48 -10.56 13.63
N SER A 229 1.28 -9.98 13.43
CA SER A 229 0.06 -10.75 13.19
C SER A 229 0.05 -11.35 11.78
N SER A 230 -0.86 -12.30 11.52
CA SER A 230 -1.07 -12.86 10.18
C SER A 230 -1.38 -11.79 9.14
N GLU A 231 -2.27 -10.85 9.48
CA GLU A 231 -2.68 -9.74 8.62
C GLU A 231 -1.49 -8.81 8.32
N SER A 232 -0.66 -8.51 9.33
CA SER A 232 0.54 -7.69 9.16
C SER A 232 1.58 -8.36 8.24
N ILE A 233 1.71 -9.69 8.33
CA ILE A 233 2.61 -10.47 7.47
C ILE A 233 2.08 -10.50 6.02
N GLU A 234 0.77 -10.64 5.83
CA GLU A 234 0.14 -10.53 4.50
C GLU A 234 0.35 -9.15 3.91
N GLU A 235 0.22 -8.11 4.72
CA GLU A 235 0.45 -6.74 4.29
C GLU A 235 1.90 -6.49 3.88
N LEU A 236 2.87 -7.01 4.63
CA LEU A 236 4.28 -6.99 4.24
C LEU A 236 4.52 -7.69 2.89
N CYS A 237 3.84 -8.79 2.62
CA CYS A 237 3.92 -9.45 1.31
C CYS A 237 3.44 -8.53 0.17
N ILE A 238 2.38 -7.77 0.41
CA ILE A 238 1.89 -6.77 -0.55
C ILE A 238 2.91 -5.64 -0.72
N VAL A 239 3.55 -5.18 0.37
CA VAL A 239 4.65 -4.21 0.30
C VAL A 239 5.78 -4.73 -0.58
N PHE A 240 6.25 -5.97 -0.42
CA PHE A 240 7.32 -6.52 -1.28
C PHE A 240 6.92 -6.67 -2.74
N ARG A 241 5.65 -6.94 -3.01
CA ARG A 241 5.14 -7.00 -4.39
C ARG A 241 5.18 -5.63 -5.06
N LEU A 242 4.78 -4.58 -4.35
CA LEU A 242 4.48 -3.27 -4.94
C LEU A 242 5.59 -2.22 -4.77
N ASN A 243 6.30 -2.23 -3.64
CA ASN A 243 7.33 -1.26 -3.30
C ASN A 243 8.62 -1.58 -4.07
N LYS A 244 9.20 -0.56 -4.72
CA LYS A 244 10.46 -0.65 -5.47
C LYS A 244 11.58 0.19 -4.86
N THR A 245 11.36 0.76 -3.67
CA THR A 245 12.26 1.71 -3.03
C THR A 245 13.08 1.07 -1.92
N ILE A 246 12.51 0.08 -1.21
CA ILE A 246 13.21 -0.61 -0.13
C ILE A 246 14.37 -1.43 -0.69
N GLN A 247 15.56 -1.17 -0.14
CA GLN A 247 16.84 -1.81 -0.48
C GLN A 247 17.41 -2.59 0.71
N HIS A 248 17.08 -2.20 1.94
CA HIS A 248 17.51 -2.87 3.17
C HIS A 248 16.29 -3.32 3.97
N LEU A 249 16.21 -4.61 4.26
CA LEU A 249 15.12 -5.20 5.01
C LEU A 249 15.68 -5.88 6.27
N ARG A 250 15.14 -5.57 7.44
CA ARG A 250 15.51 -6.23 8.68
C ARG A 250 14.23 -6.63 9.41
N LEU A 251 13.96 -7.92 9.48
CA LEU A 251 12.80 -8.51 10.15
C LEU A 251 13.32 -9.55 11.15
N VAL A 252 13.84 -9.09 12.27
CA VAL A 252 14.50 -9.96 13.26
C VAL A 252 13.53 -10.35 14.35
N ASN A 253 13.40 -11.65 14.63
CA ASN A 253 12.53 -12.14 15.70
C ASN A 253 11.08 -11.61 15.57
N CYS A 254 10.54 -11.64 14.36
CA CYS A 254 9.21 -11.10 14.05
C CYS A 254 8.09 -12.15 14.08
N GLY A 255 8.40 -13.38 14.50
CA GLY A 255 7.48 -14.52 14.46
C GLY A 255 7.23 -15.06 13.04
N LEU A 256 8.13 -14.78 12.09
CA LEU A 256 8.01 -15.25 10.71
C LEU A 256 8.24 -16.77 10.64
N LYS A 257 7.53 -17.42 9.72
CA LYS A 257 7.58 -18.87 9.48
C LYS A 257 7.97 -19.19 8.04
N GLN A 258 8.22 -20.46 7.74
CA GLN A 258 8.58 -20.96 6.40
C GLN A 258 7.69 -20.46 5.24
N ASP A 259 6.37 -20.30 5.45
CA ASP A 259 5.46 -19.85 4.40
C ASP A 259 5.63 -18.36 4.07
N PHE A 260 6.10 -17.55 5.02
CA PHE A 260 6.54 -16.18 4.72
C PHE A 260 7.76 -16.20 3.81
N SER A 261 8.80 -16.97 4.15
CA SER A 261 10.03 -17.06 3.35
C SER A 261 9.76 -17.54 1.93
N THR A 262 8.84 -18.49 1.77
CA THR A 262 8.43 -18.98 0.45
C THR A 262 7.79 -17.87 -0.39
N ARG A 263 6.90 -17.07 0.20
CA ARG A 263 6.30 -15.91 -0.47
C ARG A 263 7.31 -14.80 -0.74
N PHE A 264 8.16 -14.48 0.23
CA PHE A 264 9.23 -13.50 0.09
C PHE A 264 10.19 -13.87 -1.05
N ALA A 265 10.58 -15.14 -1.15
CA ALA A 265 11.39 -15.65 -2.26
C ALA A 265 10.73 -15.35 -3.62
N HIS A 266 9.41 -15.52 -3.75
CA HIS A 266 8.70 -15.21 -5.00
C HIS A 266 8.76 -13.72 -5.38
N TYR A 267 8.73 -12.80 -4.41
CA TYR A 267 8.79 -11.36 -4.67
C TYR A 267 10.22 -10.82 -4.79
N LEU A 268 11.19 -11.49 -4.18
CA LEU A 268 12.58 -11.04 -4.14
C LEU A 268 13.16 -10.63 -5.51
N PRO A 269 12.89 -11.33 -6.65
CA PRO A 269 13.39 -10.94 -7.97
C PRO A 269 12.86 -9.61 -8.51
N ILE A 270 11.68 -9.19 -8.07
CA ILE A 270 11.04 -7.94 -8.51
C ILE A 270 11.30 -6.78 -7.53
N THR A 271 12.04 -7.01 -6.44
CA THR A 271 12.44 -5.99 -5.47
C THR A 271 13.84 -5.46 -5.76
N ASN A 272 14.17 -4.29 -5.20
CA ASN A 272 15.52 -3.73 -5.19
C ASN A 272 16.27 -4.05 -3.89
N ILE A 273 15.84 -5.07 -3.13
CA ILE A 273 16.44 -5.44 -1.85
C ILE A 273 17.84 -5.98 -2.08
N GLU A 274 18.86 -5.26 -1.64
CA GLU A 274 20.26 -5.68 -1.68
C GLU A 274 20.70 -6.31 -0.36
N ASN A 275 19.97 -6.01 0.74
CA ASN A 275 20.29 -6.50 2.08
C ASN A 275 19.04 -7.01 2.77
N PHE A 276 19.06 -8.23 3.30
CA PHE A 276 17.97 -8.71 4.15
C PHE A 276 18.43 -9.49 5.38
N ASP A 277 17.84 -9.20 6.54
CA ASP A 277 18.04 -9.95 7.78
C ASP A 277 16.71 -10.54 8.22
N LEU A 278 16.64 -11.88 8.27
CA LEU A 278 15.47 -12.63 8.76
C LEU A 278 15.83 -13.45 10.00
N SER A 279 16.90 -13.10 10.71
CA SER A 279 17.42 -13.86 11.84
C SER A 279 16.39 -14.03 12.97
N ASN A 280 16.56 -15.10 13.74
CA ASN A 280 15.70 -15.47 14.86
C ASN A 280 14.21 -15.69 14.46
N ASN A 281 13.95 -16.14 13.23
CA ASN A 281 12.62 -16.56 12.77
C ASN A 281 12.59 -18.04 12.42
N ALA A 282 11.41 -18.67 12.41
CA ALA A 282 11.25 -20.09 12.05
C ALA A 282 11.17 -20.28 10.52
N ILE A 283 12.22 -19.87 9.80
CA ILE A 283 12.29 -19.97 8.33
C ILE A 283 12.34 -21.44 7.89
N GLU A 284 13.06 -22.28 8.64
CA GLU A 284 13.18 -23.72 8.44
C GLU A 284 13.69 -24.10 7.03
N ASP A 285 13.83 -25.40 6.78
CA ASP A 285 14.42 -25.91 5.53
C ASP A 285 13.60 -25.55 4.29
N LYS A 286 12.26 -25.58 4.39
CA LYS A 286 11.38 -25.26 3.27
C LYS A 286 11.55 -23.80 2.85
N GLY A 287 11.60 -22.89 3.82
CA GLY A 287 11.80 -21.47 3.58
C GLY A 287 13.17 -21.17 2.98
N LEU A 288 14.22 -21.83 3.48
CA LEU A 288 15.57 -21.70 2.91
C LEU A 288 15.65 -22.23 1.48
N ASN A 289 15.11 -23.42 1.21
CA ASN A 289 15.15 -24.00 -0.13
C ASN A 289 14.44 -23.11 -1.18
N ALA A 290 13.32 -22.49 -0.80
CA ALA A 290 12.64 -21.52 -1.66
C ALA A 290 13.54 -20.30 -1.98
N LEU A 291 14.25 -19.78 -0.97
CA LEU A 291 15.25 -18.74 -1.17
C LEU A 291 16.40 -19.23 -2.06
N SER A 292 16.95 -20.43 -1.83
CA SER A 292 18.02 -21.02 -2.63
C SER A 292 17.69 -20.99 -4.12
N THR A 293 16.52 -21.51 -4.50
CA THR A 293 16.10 -21.60 -5.91
C THR A 293 16.06 -20.22 -6.58
N ILE A 294 15.52 -19.23 -5.88
CA ILE A 294 15.40 -17.88 -6.42
C ILE A 294 16.74 -17.16 -6.43
N LEU A 295 17.54 -17.30 -5.37
CA LEU A 295 18.87 -16.71 -5.30
C LEU A 295 19.77 -17.25 -6.39
N GLN A 296 19.66 -18.52 -6.79
CA GLN A 296 20.44 -19.05 -7.92
C GLN A 296 20.18 -18.29 -9.24
N GLN A 297 18.96 -17.80 -9.44
CA GLN A 297 18.51 -17.16 -10.69
C GLN A 297 18.55 -15.63 -10.63
N ARG A 298 18.77 -15.05 -9.44
CA ARG A 298 18.67 -13.62 -9.20
C ARG A 298 19.79 -12.86 -9.92
N LYS A 299 19.43 -11.85 -10.71
CA LYS A 299 20.38 -11.02 -11.48
C LYS A 299 20.86 -9.76 -10.75
N LEU A 300 20.12 -9.31 -9.75
CA LEU A 300 20.49 -8.16 -8.92
C LEU A 300 21.45 -8.59 -7.81
N PRO A 301 22.49 -7.80 -7.50
CA PRO A 301 23.43 -8.12 -6.45
C PRO A 301 22.72 -8.21 -5.08
N LEU A 302 23.29 -9.03 -4.20
CA LEU A 302 22.96 -9.05 -2.78
C LEU A 302 24.24 -8.78 -2.01
N ARG A 303 24.26 -7.71 -1.22
CA ARG A 303 25.44 -7.30 -0.47
C ARG A 303 25.51 -7.97 0.89
N SER A 304 24.37 -8.22 1.52
CA SER A 304 24.34 -8.95 2.78
C SER A 304 23.03 -9.69 2.96
N PHE A 305 23.08 -10.88 3.53
CA PHE A 305 21.88 -11.45 4.11
C PHE A 305 22.19 -12.31 5.33
N ASN A 306 21.27 -12.28 6.30
CA ASN A 306 21.42 -12.91 7.59
C ASN A 306 20.24 -13.85 7.87
N LEU A 307 20.56 -15.12 8.12
CA LEU A 307 19.62 -16.17 8.48
C LEU A 307 20.05 -16.86 9.79
N GLN A 308 20.69 -16.10 10.68
CA GLN A 308 21.11 -16.58 11.99
C GLN A 308 19.92 -17.14 12.78
N SER A 309 20.11 -18.28 13.44
CA SER A 309 19.11 -18.91 14.31
C SER A 309 17.75 -19.17 13.63
N CYS A 310 17.76 -19.52 12.33
CA CYS A 310 16.55 -19.71 11.53
C CYS A 310 15.98 -21.16 11.50
N SER A 311 16.41 -22.02 12.42
CA SER A 311 16.02 -23.45 12.48
C SER A 311 16.33 -24.25 11.21
N ILE A 312 17.47 -23.96 10.59
CA ILE A 312 17.92 -24.56 9.33
C ILE A 312 18.76 -25.83 9.61
N SER A 313 18.53 -26.90 8.84
CA SER A 313 19.31 -28.14 8.86
C SER A 313 20.53 -28.09 7.93
N HIS A 314 21.46 -29.01 8.15
CA HIS A 314 22.65 -29.13 7.30
C HIS A 314 22.31 -29.40 5.81
N LYS A 315 21.30 -30.24 5.55
CA LYS A 315 20.95 -30.65 4.18
C LYS A 315 20.50 -29.46 3.33
N SER A 316 19.69 -28.58 3.90
CA SER A 316 19.21 -27.37 3.20
C SER A 316 20.32 -26.34 3.04
N LEU A 317 21.27 -26.25 3.98
CA LEU A 317 22.48 -25.43 3.83
C LEU A 317 23.36 -25.86 2.65
N SER A 318 23.55 -27.16 2.43
CA SER A 318 24.33 -27.65 1.27
C SER A 318 23.68 -27.23 -0.06
N ASN A 319 22.35 -27.33 -0.16
CA ASN A 319 21.60 -26.86 -1.32
C ASN A 319 21.71 -25.35 -1.49
N PHE A 320 21.62 -24.61 -0.39
CA PHE A 320 21.74 -23.16 -0.39
C PHE A 320 23.10 -22.70 -0.88
N ASN A 321 24.18 -23.31 -0.38
CA ASN A 321 25.53 -23.03 -0.84
C ASN A 321 25.70 -23.30 -2.35
N THR A 322 25.18 -24.43 -2.82
CA THR A 322 25.20 -24.78 -4.25
C THR A 322 24.47 -23.72 -5.09
N ALA A 323 23.37 -23.16 -4.60
CA ALA A 323 22.67 -22.08 -5.28
C ALA A 323 23.49 -20.78 -5.35
N LEU A 324 24.19 -20.41 -4.26
CA LEU A 324 25.03 -19.20 -4.22
C LEU A 324 26.23 -19.29 -5.15
N VAL A 325 26.95 -20.43 -5.14
CA VAL A 325 28.11 -20.66 -6.03
C VAL A 325 27.71 -20.64 -7.50
N ASN A 326 26.49 -21.04 -7.82
CA ASN A 326 25.96 -20.98 -9.19
C ASN A 326 25.44 -19.59 -9.60
N ASN A 327 25.48 -18.59 -8.71
CA ASN A 327 25.10 -17.22 -9.03
C ASN A 327 26.31 -16.30 -9.16
N ASN A 328 26.69 -16.01 -10.40
CA ASN A 328 27.78 -15.09 -10.76
C ASN A 328 27.61 -13.66 -10.23
N CYS A 329 26.38 -13.17 -10.06
CA CYS A 329 26.11 -11.83 -9.53
C CYS A 329 26.41 -11.75 -8.03
N ILE A 330 26.05 -12.80 -7.27
CA ILE A 330 26.30 -12.88 -5.83
C ILE A 330 27.81 -13.01 -5.58
N LEU A 331 28.49 -13.92 -6.29
CA LEU A 331 29.94 -14.12 -6.15
C LEU A 331 30.76 -12.85 -6.42
N LYS A 332 30.34 -12.02 -7.38
CA LYS A 332 31.02 -10.75 -7.69
C LYS A 332 30.70 -9.62 -6.71
N SER A 333 29.68 -9.76 -5.87
CA SER A 333 29.16 -8.66 -5.04
C SER A 333 29.73 -8.55 -3.63
N HIS A 334 30.76 -9.35 -3.29
CA HIS A 334 31.34 -9.42 -1.93
C HIS A 334 30.27 -9.57 -0.84
N THR A 335 29.38 -10.55 -1.03
CA THR A 335 28.21 -10.75 -0.18
C THR A 335 28.60 -11.18 1.24
N ILE A 336 28.09 -10.49 2.26
CA ILE A 336 28.23 -10.85 3.67
C ILE A 336 27.10 -11.81 4.06
N LEU A 337 27.47 -13.04 4.42
CA LEU A 337 26.55 -14.09 4.84
C LEU A 337 26.70 -14.42 6.34
N ASN A 338 25.61 -14.30 7.10
CA ASN A 338 25.55 -14.80 8.48
C ASN A 338 24.56 -15.97 8.59
N LEU A 339 25.10 -17.15 8.93
CA LEU A 339 24.37 -18.40 9.18
C LEU A 339 24.62 -18.95 10.60
N SER A 340 25.12 -18.11 11.51
CA SER A 340 25.41 -18.54 12.90
C SER A 340 24.15 -19.03 13.62
N GLY A 341 24.31 -19.88 14.63
CA GLY A 341 23.16 -20.43 15.38
C GLY A 341 22.25 -21.38 14.58
N THR A 342 22.62 -21.71 13.32
CA THR A 342 22.08 -22.89 12.64
C THR A 342 22.73 -24.14 13.20
N ARG A 343 22.09 -25.31 13.05
CA ARG A 343 22.61 -26.59 13.60
C ARG A 343 23.79 -27.13 12.77
N ILE A 344 24.85 -26.33 12.62
CA ILE A 344 26.07 -26.68 11.91
C ILE A 344 27.02 -27.39 12.90
N LYS A 345 27.39 -28.63 12.60
CA LYS A 345 28.55 -29.28 13.24
C LYS A 345 29.83 -28.72 12.65
N GLU A 346 30.86 -28.50 13.47
CA GLU A 346 32.15 -27.86 13.11
C GLU A 346 32.82 -28.44 11.85
N GLU A 347 32.62 -29.72 11.56
CA GLU A 347 33.15 -30.43 10.40
C GLU A 347 32.65 -29.90 9.03
N ASN A 348 31.60 -29.08 9.00
CA ASN A 348 30.94 -28.63 7.76
C ASN A 348 31.10 -27.12 7.47
N VAL A 349 31.89 -26.39 8.26
CA VAL A 349 32.13 -24.93 8.08
C VAL A 349 32.86 -24.63 6.76
N ASN A 350 33.61 -25.60 6.22
CA ASN A 350 34.39 -25.46 4.99
C ASN A 350 33.56 -25.23 3.72
N TYR A 351 32.24 -25.43 3.76
CA TYR A 351 31.38 -25.17 2.60
C TYR A 351 30.93 -23.70 2.49
N ILE A 352 31.08 -22.87 3.53
CA ILE A 352 30.48 -21.52 3.59
C ILE A 352 31.47 -20.42 3.15
N LEU A 353 32.77 -20.71 3.10
CA LEU A 353 33.83 -19.73 2.81
C LEU A 353 34.52 -20.03 1.47
N HIS A 354 33.97 -19.51 0.38
CA HIS A 354 34.72 -19.25 -0.86
C HIS A 354 34.36 -17.90 -1.45
#